data_AF-A0A7J4XN92-F1
#
_entry.id   AF-A0A7J4XN92-F1
#
_cell.length_a   1.000
_cell.length_b   1.000
_cell.length_c   1.000
_cell.angle_alpha   90.00
_cell.angle_beta   90.00
_cell.angle_gamma   90.00
#
_symmetry.space_group_name_H-M   'P 1'
#
loop_
_entity.id
_entity.type
_entity.pdbx_description
1 polymer ?
#
loop_
_entity_poly.entity_id
_entity_poly.type
_entity_poly.pdbx_seq_one_letter_code
_entity_poly.pdbx_strand_id
1 'polypeptide(L)'
;MSKITQTDYPTFIQMYKELPDRSAIKAPKTEFVEKVAVLTKKSVKTVRCWIAGTQKPDALAQSILEKEFNVPASSLFPPKE
;
A
#
# COMPACT_ATOMS: atom_id res chain seq x y z
N MET A 1 -2.73 6.54 46.43
CA MET A 1 -3.13 5.91 45.16
C MET A 1 -4.52 6.42 44.81
N SER A 2 -4.62 7.35 43.86
CA SER A 2 -5.88 8.01 43.51
C SER A 2 -6.79 7.02 42.80
N LYS A 3 -8.04 6.89 43.27
CA LYS A 3 -9.05 5.99 42.69
C LYS A 3 -9.53 6.59 41.37
N ILE A 4 -9.30 5.90 40.26
CA ILE A 4 -9.88 6.24 38.95
C ILE A 4 -11.40 6.17 39.08
N THR A 5 -12.10 7.26 38.78
CA THR A 5 -13.57 7.33 38.87
C THR A 5 -14.20 7.14 37.48
N GLN A 6 -15.51 6.86 37.42
CA GLN A 6 -16.24 6.59 36.17
C GLN A 6 -16.12 7.71 35.12
N THR A 7 -15.80 8.94 35.55
CA THR A 7 -15.57 10.12 34.71
C THR A 7 -14.23 10.11 33.96
N ASP A 8 -13.31 9.23 34.31
CA ASP A 8 -12.00 9.10 33.65
C ASP A 8 -12.05 8.18 32.40
N TYR A 9 -13.17 7.50 32.15
CA TYR A 9 -13.31 6.58 31.01
C TYR A 9 -13.91 7.32 29.80
N PRO A 10 -13.33 7.16 28.60
CA PRO A 10 -13.90 7.73 27.39
C PRO A 10 -15.26 7.08 27.09
N THR A 11 -16.21 7.90 26.65
CA THR A 11 -17.50 7.42 26.15
C THR A 11 -17.33 6.73 24.80
N PHE A 12 -18.27 5.86 24.46
CA PHE A 12 -18.26 5.16 23.17
C PHE A 12 -18.19 6.11 21.95
N ILE A 13 -18.80 7.30 22.06
CA ILE A 13 -18.76 8.34 21.02
C ILE A 13 -17.37 9.00 20.95
N GLN A 14 -16.71 9.24 22.09
CA GLN A 14 -15.34 9.76 22.11
C GLN A 14 -14.38 8.77 21.46
N MET A 15 -14.48 7.48 21.81
CA MET A 15 -13.70 6.42 21.17
C MET A 15 -13.87 6.41 19.64
N TYR A 16 -15.09 6.61 19.12
CA TYR A 16 -15.34 6.69 17.68
C TYR A 16 -14.77 7.97 17.04
N LYS A 17 -14.87 9.12 17.71
CA LYS A 17 -14.33 10.41 17.21
C LYS A 17 -12.81 10.48 17.23
N GLU A 18 -12.17 9.71 18.11
CA GLU A 18 -10.70 9.57 18.18
C GLU A 18 -10.15 8.66 17.09
N LEU A 19 -10.99 7.88 16.41
CA LEU A 19 -10.55 7.12 15.25
C LEU A 19 -10.05 8.09 14.16
N PRO A 20 -8.93 7.77 13.50
CA PRO A 20 -8.41 8.61 12.44
C PRO A 20 -9.43 8.74 11.31
N ASP A 21 -9.48 9.92 10.71
CA ASP A 21 -10.30 10.18 9.53
C ASP A 21 -9.95 9.14 8.45
N ARG A 22 -10.94 8.67 7.67
CA ARG A 22 -10.71 7.75 6.56
C ARG A 22 -9.68 8.26 5.57
N SER A 23 -9.54 9.58 5.43
CA SER A 23 -8.51 10.22 4.62
C SER A 23 -7.09 10.08 5.20
N ALA A 24 -6.95 9.91 6.51
CA ALA A 24 -5.68 9.66 7.18
C ALA A 24 -5.22 8.20 7.02
N ILE A 25 -6.15 7.27 6.81
CA ILE A 25 -5.83 5.86 6.50
C ILE A 25 -5.64 5.71 4.99
N LYS A 26 -4.39 5.69 4.56
CA LYS A 26 -4.09 5.37 3.17
C LYS A 26 -4.55 3.95 2.86
N ALA A 27 -5.39 3.79 1.84
CA ALA A 27 -5.88 2.47 1.46
C ALA A 27 -4.69 1.55 1.12
N PRO A 28 -4.65 0.28 1.59
CA PRO A 28 -3.50 -0.61 1.37
C PRO A 28 -3.13 -0.79 -0.11
N LYS A 29 -4.13 -0.81 -1.00
CA LYS A 29 -3.91 -0.87 -2.45
C LYS A 29 -3.21 0.37 -3.00
N THR A 30 -3.53 1.55 -2.47
CA THR A 30 -2.89 2.82 -2.86
C THR A 30 -1.46 2.87 -2.36
N GLU A 31 -1.22 2.47 -1.12
CA GLU A 31 0.12 2.39 -0.55
C GLU A 31 1.03 1.45 -1.36
N PHE A 32 0.52 0.28 -1.74
CA PHE A 32 1.27 -0.65 -2.59
C PHE A 32 1.70 -0.02 -3.92
N VAL A 33 0.77 0.61 -4.64
CA VAL A 33 1.06 1.21 -5.95
C VAL A 33 2.08 2.34 -5.81
N GLU A 34 1.98 3.14 -4.76
CA GLU A 34 2.93 4.22 -4.51
C GLU A 34 4.31 3.71 -4.10
N LYS A 35 4.38 2.69 -3.24
CA LYS A 35 5.63 2.04 -2.87
C LYS A 35 6.37 1.53 -4.12
N VAL A 36 5.66 0.81 -4.99
CA VAL A 36 6.21 0.29 -6.25
C VAL A 36 6.63 1.43 -7.21
N ALA A 37 5.85 2.51 -7.27
CA ALA A 37 6.17 3.67 -8.10
C ALA A 37 7.48 4.34 -7.65
N VAL A 38 7.67 4.52 -6.34
CA VAL A 38 8.90 5.07 -5.76
C VAL A 38 10.09 4.14 -6.00
N LEU A 39 9.94 2.83 -5.74
CA LEU A 39 10.98 1.81 -5.96
C LEU A 39 11.47 1.77 -7.40
N THR A 40 10.55 1.81 -8.36
CA THR A 40 10.86 1.67 -9.79
C THR A 40 11.16 3.02 -10.46
N LYS A 41 11.03 4.13 -9.72
CA LYS A 41 11.08 5.50 -10.24
C LYS A 41 10.13 5.72 -11.44
N LYS A 42 8.96 5.08 -11.39
CA LYS A 42 7.91 5.21 -12.41
C LYS A 42 6.71 5.96 -11.84
N SER A 43 5.81 6.39 -12.72
CA SER A 43 4.56 7.01 -12.30
C SER A 43 3.60 5.97 -11.70
N VAL A 44 2.77 6.39 -10.74
CA VAL A 44 1.65 5.60 -10.20
C VAL A 44 0.75 5.07 -11.33
N LYS A 45 0.56 5.86 -12.39
CA LYS A 45 -0.22 5.47 -13.58
C LYS A 45 0.41 4.27 -14.29
N THR A 46 1.73 4.28 -14.48
CA THR A 46 2.46 3.17 -15.09
C THR A 46 2.30 1.88 -14.28
N VAL A 47 2.42 1.95 -12.95
CA VAL A 47 2.23 0.79 -12.08
C VAL A 47 0.79 0.25 -12.18
N ARG A 48 -0.21 1.14 -12.27
CA ARG A 48 -1.60 0.73 -12.53
C ARG A 48 -1.78 0.04 -13.88
N CYS A 49 -1.07 0.47 -14.92
CA CYS A 49 -1.07 -0.21 -16.22
C CYS A 49 -0.46 -1.62 -16.15
N TRP A 50 0.56 -1.84 -15.33
CA TRP A 50 1.11 -3.18 -15.09
C TRP A 50 0.11 -4.09 -14.39
N ILE A 51 -0.57 -3.58 -13.36
CA ILE A 51 -1.63 -4.33 -12.64
C ILE A 51 -2.80 -4.67 -13.58
N ALA A 52 -3.15 -3.76 -14.49
CA ALA A 52 -4.16 -3.99 -15.51
C ALA A 52 -3.68 -4.91 -16.65
N GLY A 53 -2.41 -5.29 -16.68
CA GLY A 53 -1.81 -6.12 -17.73
C GLY A 53 -1.76 -5.45 -19.10
N THR A 54 -1.92 -4.12 -19.19
CA THR A 54 -1.88 -3.38 -20.46
C THR A 54 -0.46 -3.07 -20.90
N GLN A 55 0.47 -2.96 -19.94
CA GLN A 55 1.89 -2.71 -20.19
C GLN A 55 2.75 -3.68 -19.40
N LYS A 56 3.95 -3.97 -19.91
CA LYS A 56 4.98 -4.74 -19.20
C LYS A 56 6.04 -3.79 -18.64
N PRO A 57 6.52 -3.98 -17.40
CA PRO A 57 7.66 -3.23 -16.87
C PRO A 57 8.92 -3.45 -17.72
N ASP A 58 9.80 -2.45 -17.75
CA ASP A 58 11.11 -2.59 -18.39
C ASP A 58 12.04 -3.53 -17.61
N ALA A 59 13.15 -3.95 -18.22
CA ALA A 59 14.08 -4.89 -17.60
C ALA A 59 14.64 -4.38 -16.27
N LEU A 60 14.88 -3.07 -16.15
CA LEU A 60 15.36 -2.47 -14.92
C LEU A 60 14.32 -2.54 -13.78
N ALA A 61 13.06 -2.19 -14.06
CA ALA A 61 11.97 -2.29 -13.11
C ALA A 61 11.71 -3.74 -12.70
N GLN A 62 11.79 -4.68 -13.64
CA GLN A 62 11.70 -6.11 -13.34
C GLN A 62 12.77 -6.53 -12.35
N SER A 63 14.04 -6.19 -12.59
CA SER A 63 15.14 -6.53 -11.68
C SER A 63 15.03 -5.87 -10.29
N ILE A 64 14.45 -4.67 -10.20
CA ILE A 64 14.19 -4.02 -8.91
C ILE A 64 13.09 -4.78 -8.15
N LEU A 65 11.99 -5.13 -8.83
CA LEU A 65 10.85 -5.80 -8.20
C LEU A 65 11.18 -7.25 -7.84
N GLU A 66 12.03 -7.92 -8.62
CA GLU A 66 12.58 -9.25 -8.28
C GLU A 66 13.31 -9.23 -6.94
N LYS A 67 14.15 -8.22 -6.73
CA LYS A 67 14.92 -8.06 -5.49
C LYS A 67 14.03 -7.68 -4.31
N GLU A 68 13.07 -6.78 -4.53
CA GLU A 68 12.17 -6.29 -3.46
C GLU A 68 11.21 -7.40 -2.99
N PHE A 69 10.64 -8.17 -3.92
CA PHE A 69 9.67 -9.22 -3.57
C PHE A 69 10.30 -10.59 -3.41
N ASN A 70 11.58 -10.76 -3.74
CA ASN A 70 12.28 -12.05 -3.77
C ASN A 70 11.54 -13.10 -4.64
N VAL A 71 10.95 -12.64 -5.75
CA VAL A 71 10.19 -13.46 -6.71
C VAL A 71 10.69 -13.17 -8.13
N PRO A 72 10.96 -14.18 -8.97
CA PRO A 72 11.38 -13.96 -10.36
C PRO A 72 10.38 -13.14 -11.18
N ALA A 73 10.87 -12.28 -12.08
CA ALA A 73 10.04 -11.42 -12.92
C ALA A 73 9.17 -12.22 -13.88
N SER A 74 9.62 -13.41 -14.27
CA SER A 74 8.81 -14.36 -15.05
C SER A 74 7.55 -14.81 -14.30
N SER A 75 7.62 -14.91 -12.96
CA SER A 75 6.48 -15.25 -12.12
C SER A 75 5.65 -14.01 -11.76
N LEU A 76 6.27 -12.83 -11.60
CA LEU A 76 5.55 -11.58 -11.33
C LEU A 76 4.80 -11.05 -12.57
N PHE A 77 5.36 -11.27 -13.76
CA PHE A 77 4.86 -10.78 -15.05
C PHE A 77 4.83 -11.92 -16.08
N PRO A 78 3.89 -12.88 -15.93
CA PRO A 78 3.80 -14.03 -16.82
C PRO A 78 3.53 -13.58 -18.27
N PRO A 79 4.00 -14.35 -19.28
CA PRO A 79 3.57 -14.15 -20.66
C PRO A 79 2.06 -14.29 -20.73
N LYS A 80 1.39 -13.44 -21.51
CA LYS A 80 -0.01 -13.69 -21.87
C LYS A 80 -0.05 -14.93 -22.77
N GLU A 81 -0.85 -15.92 -22.40
CA GLU A 81 -1.27 -17.00 -23.29
C GLU A 81 -2.09 -16.45 -24.47
#